data_AF-A0A9W8EAJ6-F1
#
_entry.id   AF-A0A9W8EAJ6-F1
#
_cell.length_a   1.000
_cell.length_b   1.000
_cell.length_c   1.000
_cell.angle_alpha   90.00
_cell.angle_beta   90.00
_cell.angle_gamma   90.00
#
_symmetry.space_group_name_H-M   'P 1'
#
loop_
_entity.id
_entity.type
_entity.pdbx_description
1 polymer ?
#
loop_
_entity_poly.entity_id
_entity_poly.type
_entity_poly.pdbx_seq_one_letter_code
_entity_poly.pdbx_strand_id
1 'polypeptide(L)'
;MRFFVLPLFKDQWAFHCQASIPPTGRIARWVDYASRKWEGLAETPTKSWKNRLYQTGMRLMDRIDHHEWFFKSVPTHITPIKAPVYHPKVLPASQIRQRLVRLVAEKRPYHKRYFALSCLWLPLTATFTLVPIVPNIPLFYNLFRVYSHYRAYRGAEHLDQLLTEERLQFDSPLPSPMESRESLFCDTLNQPFPVTAIRSMCHELDLPLLEISLLRAHGQTAGTPHSSKKSE
;
A
#
# COMPACT_ATOMS: atom_id res chain seq x y z
N MET A 1 -14.55 6.71 -3.59
CA MET A 1 -13.50 6.19 -2.69
C MET A 1 -14.13 5.13 -1.80
N ARG A 2 -13.52 3.97 -1.68
CA ARG A 2 -14.03 2.83 -0.89
C ARG A 2 -12.87 2.20 -0.13
N PHE A 3 -13.08 1.81 1.11
CA PHE A 3 -12.08 1.13 1.92
C PHE A 3 -12.43 -0.34 2.06
N PHE A 4 -11.40 -1.18 2.08
CA PHE A 4 -11.51 -2.61 2.34
C PHE A 4 -10.60 -2.93 3.52
N VAL A 5 -11.16 -3.64 4.50
CA VAL A 5 -10.44 -4.11 5.68
C VAL A 5 -10.64 -5.61 5.79
N LEU A 6 -9.55 -6.36 5.73
CA LEU A 6 -9.61 -7.82 5.64
C LEU A 6 -8.67 -8.44 6.68
N PRO A 7 -9.13 -9.42 7.47
CA PRO A 7 -8.24 -10.19 8.32
C PRO A 7 -7.42 -11.14 7.43
N LEU A 8 -6.12 -11.22 7.68
CA LEU A 8 -5.22 -12.14 6.96
C LEU A 8 -4.79 -13.29 7.85
N PHE A 9 -4.42 -13.01 9.09
CA PHE A 9 -4.04 -14.04 10.06
C PHE A 9 -4.02 -13.44 11.48
N LYS A 10 -4.81 -14.00 12.40
CA LYS A 10 -4.92 -13.50 13.79
C LYS A 10 -5.16 -11.97 13.81
N ASP A 11 -4.30 -11.24 14.52
CA ASP A 11 -4.34 -9.78 14.62
C ASP A 11 -3.72 -9.05 13.42
N GLN A 12 -3.40 -9.72 12.31
CA GLN A 12 -2.83 -9.07 11.14
C GLN A 12 -3.91 -8.80 10.09
N TRP A 13 -4.17 -7.52 9.83
CA TRP A 13 -5.20 -7.07 8.93
C TRP A 13 -4.59 -6.29 7.77
N ALA A 14 -5.19 -6.45 6.59
CA ALA A 14 -4.87 -5.66 5.43
C ALA A 14 -5.84 -4.49 5.30
N PHE A 15 -5.31 -3.32 4.97
CA PHE A 15 -6.08 -2.13 4.64
C PHE A 15 -5.84 -1.79 3.17
N HIS A 16 -6.90 -1.51 2.43
CA HIS A 16 -6.81 -1.04 1.05
C HIS A 16 -7.81 0.09 0.83
N CYS A 17 -7.39 1.16 0.17
CA CYS A 17 -8.28 2.22 -0.29
C CYS A 17 -8.32 2.20 -1.81
N GLN A 18 -9.52 2.01 -2.36
CA GLN A 18 -9.78 2.17 -3.78
C GLN A 18 -10.22 3.61 -4.07
N ALA A 19 -9.36 4.34 -4.79
CA ALA A 19 -9.72 5.61 -5.40
C ALA A 19 -10.37 5.35 -6.77
N SER A 20 -11.49 6.00 -7.03
CA SER A 20 -12.29 5.82 -8.25
C SER A 20 -11.94 6.81 -9.37
N ILE A 21 -10.88 7.61 -9.21
CA ILE A 21 -10.54 8.70 -10.14
C ILE A 21 -9.14 8.44 -10.70
N PRO A 22 -9.00 8.32 -12.03
CA PRO A 22 -7.70 8.16 -12.65
C PRO A 22 -6.87 9.43 -12.46
N PRO A 23 -5.54 9.31 -12.28
CA PRO A 23 -4.67 10.47 -12.26
C PRO A 23 -4.77 11.20 -13.61
N THR A 24 -5.11 12.48 -13.61
CA THR A 24 -5.19 13.30 -14.82
C THR A 24 -4.09 14.36 -14.86
N GLY A 25 -3.76 14.85 -16.06
CA GLY A 25 -2.83 15.96 -16.27
C GLY A 25 -1.39 15.55 -16.64
N ARG A 26 -0.47 16.52 -16.59
CA ARG A 26 0.93 16.34 -17.05
C ARG A 26 1.71 15.36 -16.19
N ILE A 27 1.49 15.37 -14.87
CA ILE A 27 2.14 14.45 -13.92
C ILE A 27 1.73 13.00 -14.24
N ALA A 28 0.44 12.78 -14.54
CA ALA A 28 -0.04 11.45 -14.92
C ALA A 28 0.70 10.90 -16.15
N ARG A 29 0.91 11.72 -17.19
CA ARG A 29 1.68 11.32 -18.38
C ARG A 29 3.12 10.90 -18.06
N TRP A 30 3.79 11.63 -17.14
CA TRP A 30 5.14 11.28 -16.71
C TRP A 30 5.17 9.98 -15.89
N VAL A 31 4.16 9.77 -15.04
CA VAL A 31 3.99 8.50 -14.31
C VAL A 31 3.75 7.36 -15.29
N ASP A 32 2.85 7.52 -16.26
CA ASP A 32 2.57 6.50 -17.28
C ASP A 32 3.80 6.18 -18.11
N TYR A 33 4.58 7.20 -18.50
CA TYR A 33 5.85 7.00 -19.19
C TYR A 33 6.84 6.19 -18.33
N ALA A 34 6.97 6.54 -17.05
CA ALA A 34 7.85 5.81 -16.13
C ALA A 34 7.39 4.36 -15.94
N SER A 35 6.09 4.12 -15.81
CA SER A 35 5.50 2.77 -15.72
C SER A 35 5.82 1.93 -16.96
N ARG A 36 5.60 2.47 -18.17
CA ARG A 36 5.94 1.77 -19.42
C ARG A 36 7.43 1.44 -19.53
N LYS A 37 8.30 2.36 -19.09
CA LYS A 37 9.75 2.12 -19.05
C LYS A 37 10.11 1.03 -18.03
N TRP A 38 9.45 1.01 -16.88
CA TRP A 38 9.63 -0.02 -15.85
C TRP A 38 9.19 -1.40 -16.34
N GLU A 39 8.01 -1.48 -16.98
CA GLU A 39 7.48 -2.70 -17.60
C GLU A 39 8.39 -3.22 -18.71
N GLY A 40 8.90 -2.34 -19.57
CA GLY A 40 9.86 -2.71 -20.61
C GLY A 40 11.18 -3.29 -20.06
N LEU A 41 11.54 -3.07 -18.79
CA LEU A 41 12.69 -3.77 -18.17
C LEU A 41 12.37 -5.25 -17.89
N ALA A 42 11.12 -5.57 -17.56
CA ALA A 42 10.67 -6.92 -17.28
C ALA A 42 10.70 -7.81 -18.53
N GLU A 43 10.38 -7.24 -19.70
CA GLU A 43 10.36 -7.93 -21.00
C GLU A 43 11.75 -8.32 -21.52
N THR A 44 12.83 -7.78 -20.93
CA THR A 44 14.19 -8.09 -21.38
C THR A 44 14.62 -9.50 -20.97
N PRO A 45 15.50 -10.17 -21.74
CA PRO A 45 15.95 -11.53 -21.45
C PRO A 45 16.46 -11.69 -20.01
N THR A 46 16.16 -12.82 -19.37
CA THR A 46 16.46 -13.07 -17.94
C THR A 46 17.94 -12.93 -17.57
N LYS A 47 18.85 -13.15 -18.52
CA LYS A 47 20.29 -12.98 -18.33
C LYS A 47 20.78 -11.52 -18.43
N SER A 48 19.92 -10.59 -18.86
CA SER A 48 20.25 -9.18 -19.04
C SER A 48 20.36 -8.44 -17.70
N TRP A 49 21.30 -7.50 -17.61
CA TRP A 49 21.42 -6.61 -16.45
C TRP A 49 20.13 -5.79 -16.20
N LYS A 50 19.35 -5.50 -17.24
CA LYS A 50 18.06 -4.81 -17.15
C LYS A 50 17.00 -5.65 -16.42
N ASN A 51 16.91 -6.94 -16.74
CA ASN A 51 16.01 -7.86 -16.05
C ASN A 51 16.45 -8.03 -14.58
N ARG A 52 17.77 -8.12 -14.32
CA ARG A 52 18.31 -8.12 -12.95
C ARG A 52 17.94 -6.86 -12.17
N LEU A 53 18.00 -5.69 -12.81
CA LEU A 53 17.58 -4.42 -12.23
C LEU A 53 16.08 -4.43 -11.87
N TYR A 54 15.23 -4.89 -12.80
CA TYR A 54 13.80 -5.04 -12.57
C TYR A 54 13.53 -5.96 -11.37
N GLN A 55 14.08 -7.18 -11.36
CA GLN A 55 13.91 -8.14 -10.27
C GLN A 55 14.38 -7.59 -8.92
N THR A 56 15.53 -6.91 -8.92
CA THR A 56 16.07 -6.30 -7.70
C THR A 56 15.17 -5.19 -7.18
N GLY A 57 14.66 -4.34 -8.07
CA GLY A 57 13.72 -3.29 -7.70
C GLY A 57 12.38 -3.85 -7.20
N MET A 58 11.86 -4.91 -7.79
CA MET A 58 10.65 -5.60 -7.31
C MET A 58 10.86 -6.14 -5.88
N ARG A 59 11.96 -6.85 -5.62
CA ARG A 59 12.32 -7.32 -4.27
C ARG A 59 12.42 -6.18 -3.26
N LEU A 60 12.91 -5.01 -3.69
CA LEU A 60 13.01 -3.83 -2.85
C LEU A 60 11.64 -3.21 -2.56
N MET A 61 10.76 -3.16 -3.56
CA MET A 61 9.38 -2.68 -3.39
C MET A 61 8.54 -3.59 -2.51
N ASP A 62 8.79 -4.91 -2.53
CA ASP A 62 8.08 -5.88 -1.70
C ASP A 62 8.47 -5.80 -0.22
N ARG A 63 9.65 -5.25 0.07
CA ARG A 63 10.08 -4.93 1.45
C ARG A 63 9.39 -3.70 2.04
N ILE A 64 8.74 -2.89 1.22
CA ILE A 64 8.02 -1.71 1.70
C ILE A 64 6.79 -2.17 2.48
N ASP A 65 6.65 -1.69 3.71
CA ASP A 65 5.51 -1.98 4.59
C ASP A 65 4.19 -1.80 3.83
N HIS A 66 3.32 -2.81 3.89
CA HIS A 66 2.01 -2.79 3.22
C HIS A 66 1.15 -1.59 3.65
N HIS A 67 1.32 -1.06 4.86
CA HIS A 67 0.66 0.16 5.30
C HIS A 67 1.13 1.40 4.51
N GLU A 68 2.39 1.47 4.10
CA GLU A 68 2.88 2.56 3.24
C GLU A 68 2.13 2.54 1.89
N TRP A 69 1.91 1.35 1.33
CA TRP A 69 1.11 1.18 0.11
C TRP A 69 -0.36 1.54 0.31
N PHE A 70 -0.95 1.18 1.46
CA PHE A 70 -2.29 1.60 1.85
C PHE A 70 -2.43 3.12 1.87
N PHE A 71 -1.54 3.83 2.59
CA PHE A 71 -1.61 5.29 2.65
C PHE A 71 -1.41 5.95 1.29
N LYS A 72 -0.54 5.40 0.43
CA LYS A 72 -0.34 5.92 -0.93
C LYS A 72 -1.60 5.83 -1.80
N SER A 73 -2.47 4.83 -1.53
CA SER A 73 -3.71 4.62 -2.26
C SER A 73 -4.86 5.52 -1.79
N VAL A 74 -4.71 6.18 -0.63
CA VAL A 74 -5.65 7.22 -0.18
C VAL A 74 -5.49 8.46 -1.08
N PRO A 75 -6.55 8.91 -1.78
CA PRO A 75 -6.49 10.12 -2.60
C PRO A 75 -6.26 11.33 -1.70
N THR A 76 -5.62 12.40 -2.19
CA THR A 76 -5.23 13.55 -1.35
C THR A 76 -5.93 14.86 -1.70
N HIS A 77 -6.70 14.86 -2.80
CA HIS A 77 -7.35 16.06 -3.34
C HIS A 77 -8.87 15.92 -3.43
N ILE A 78 -9.41 14.80 -2.98
CA ILE A 78 -10.83 14.47 -3.10
C ILE A 78 -11.30 13.97 -1.74
N THR A 79 -12.07 14.79 -1.05
CA THR A 79 -12.70 14.41 0.21
C THR A 79 -14.13 13.96 -0.11
N PRO A 80 -14.45 12.65 0.00
CA PRO A 80 -15.82 12.20 -0.21
C PRO A 80 -16.74 12.76 0.88
N ILE A 81 -18.03 12.85 0.59
CA ILE A 81 -19.05 13.16 1.62
C ILE A 81 -19.06 12.02 2.65
N LYS A 82 -19.13 10.78 2.15
CA LYS A 82 -19.10 9.55 2.92
C LYS A 82 -18.29 8.50 2.17
N ALA A 83 -17.45 7.75 2.88
CA ALA A 83 -16.62 6.69 2.32
C ALA A 83 -17.00 5.35 2.97
N PRO A 84 -17.55 4.39 2.21
CA PRO A 84 -17.88 3.07 2.74
C PRO A 84 -16.60 2.30 3.08
N VAL A 85 -16.64 1.61 4.22
CA VAL A 85 -15.61 0.69 4.70
C VAL A 85 -16.22 -0.71 4.69
N TYR A 86 -15.76 -1.54 3.76
CA TYR A 86 -16.16 -2.94 3.67
C TYR A 86 -15.29 -3.78 4.59
N HIS A 87 -15.92 -4.47 5.54
CA HIS A 87 -15.25 -5.37 6.47
C HIS A 87 -16.15 -6.57 6.81
N PRO A 88 -15.57 -7.77 7.01
CA PRO A 88 -16.34 -8.93 7.45
C PRO A 88 -16.85 -8.73 8.88
N LYS A 89 -17.87 -9.49 9.27
CA LYS A 89 -18.53 -9.44 10.60
C LYS A 89 -17.60 -9.81 11.74
N VAL A 90 -16.58 -10.64 11.46
CA VAL A 90 -15.54 -11.01 12.44
C VAL A 90 -14.73 -9.80 12.92
N LEU A 91 -14.71 -8.70 12.15
CA LEU A 91 -14.03 -7.46 12.51
C LEU A 91 -15.03 -6.39 12.97
N PRO A 92 -15.11 -6.07 14.27
CA PRO A 92 -16.01 -5.02 14.74
C PRO A 92 -15.56 -3.63 14.28
N ALA A 93 -16.51 -2.81 13.84
CA ALA A 93 -16.26 -1.45 13.36
C ALA A 93 -15.48 -0.58 14.35
N SER A 94 -15.75 -0.71 15.66
CA SER A 94 -15.05 0.02 16.72
C SER A 94 -13.55 -0.31 16.76
N GLN A 95 -13.20 -1.59 16.61
CA GLN A 95 -11.80 -2.03 16.59
C GLN A 95 -11.09 -1.55 15.32
N ILE A 96 -11.76 -1.59 14.16
CA ILE A 96 -11.23 -1.05 12.91
C ILE A 96 -10.93 0.44 13.05
N ARG A 97 -11.88 1.22 13.58
CA ARG A 97 -11.69 2.66 13.80
C ARG A 97 -10.53 2.93 14.75
N GLN A 98 -10.48 2.26 15.91
CA GLN A 98 -9.41 2.44 16.88
C GLN A 98 -8.04 2.10 16.28
N ARG A 99 -7.97 1.04 15.49
CA ARG A 99 -6.74 0.60 14.83
C ARG A 99 -6.29 1.57 13.73
N LEU A 100 -7.22 2.09 12.93
CA LEU A 100 -6.93 3.12 11.94
C LEU A 100 -6.40 4.40 12.58
N VAL A 101 -7.03 4.87 13.67
CA VAL A 101 -6.55 6.03 14.44
C VAL A 101 -5.13 5.81 14.93
N ARG A 102 -4.85 4.64 15.54
CA ARG A 102 -3.51 4.29 16.01
C ARG A 102 -2.49 4.24 14.87
N LEU A 103 -2.85 3.61 13.76
CA LEU A 103 -1.98 3.45 12.60
C LEU A 103 -1.63 4.80 11.96
N VAL A 104 -2.60 5.70 11.83
CA VAL A 104 -2.39 7.07 11.35
C VAL A 104 -1.47 7.84 12.30
N ALA A 105 -1.73 7.78 13.61
CA ALA A 105 -0.92 8.47 14.62
C ALA A 105 0.54 8.00 14.62
N GLU A 106 0.78 6.70 14.40
CA GLU A 106 2.13 6.13 14.31
C GLU A 106 2.82 6.48 12.97
N LYS A 107 2.14 6.26 11.84
CA LYS A 107 2.77 6.28 10.52
C LYS A 107 2.86 7.67 9.89
N ARG A 108 1.98 8.61 10.26
CA ARG A 108 2.03 10.01 9.79
C ARG A 108 3.36 10.71 10.13
N PRO A 109 3.81 10.78 11.40
CA PRO A 109 5.09 11.41 11.74
C PRO A 109 6.28 10.65 11.17
N TYR A 110 6.20 9.32 11.10
CA TYR A 110 7.21 8.48 10.46
C TYR A 110 7.43 8.89 9.00
N HIS A 111 6.38 8.90 8.17
CA HIS A 111 6.51 9.25 6.76
C HIS A 111 6.91 10.71 6.55
N LYS A 112 6.48 11.64 7.43
CA LYS A 112 6.93 13.04 7.40
C LYS A 112 8.45 13.16 7.61
N ARG A 113 8.99 12.47 8.62
CA ARG A 113 10.42 12.47 8.93
C ARG A 113 11.23 11.89 7.78
N TYR A 114 10.85 10.72 7.26
CA TYR A 114 11.60 10.08 6.19
C TYR A 114 11.44 10.77 4.83
N PHE A 115 10.33 11.46 4.59
CA PHE A 115 10.22 12.39 3.46
C PHE A 115 11.28 13.49 3.56
N ALA A 116 11.38 14.17 4.70
CA ALA A 116 12.38 15.22 4.91
C ALA A 116 13.82 14.70 4.78
N LEU A 117 14.12 13.54 5.38
CA LEU A 117 15.42 12.89 5.24
C LEU A 117 15.72 12.54 3.77
N SER A 118 14.78 11.94 3.05
CA SER A 118 15.00 11.58 1.64
C SER A 118 15.25 12.81 0.76
N CYS A 119 14.54 13.92 1.02
CA CYS A 119 14.79 15.20 0.37
C CYS A 119 16.19 15.74 0.67
N LEU A 120 16.68 15.62 1.90
CA LEU A 120 18.04 16.01 2.27
C LEU A 120 19.10 15.21 1.52
N TRP A 121 18.83 13.93 1.21
CA TRP A 121 19.74 13.09 0.42
C TRP A 121 19.72 13.40 -1.09
N LEU A 122 18.74 14.16 -1.60
CA LEU A 122 18.61 14.42 -3.04
C LEU A 122 19.86 15.08 -3.65
N PRO A 123 20.41 16.18 -3.10
CA PRO A 123 21.62 16.80 -3.66
C PRO A 123 22.79 15.83 -3.73
N LEU A 124 22.97 15.00 -2.69
CA LEU A 124 24.04 14.01 -2.67
C LEU A 124 23.82 12.95 -3.76
N THR A 125 22.61 12.42 -3.89
CA THR A 125 22.34 11.41 -4.93
C THR A 125 22.39 12.00 -6.35
N ALA A 126 22.17 13.31 -6.49
CA ALA A 126 22.23 14.01 -7.76
C ALA A 126 23.67 14.16 -8.29
N THR A 127 24.69 14.21 -7.43
CA THR A 127 26.10 14.31 -7.87
C THR A 127 26.53 13.09 -8.70
N PHE A 128 25.97 11.91 -8.42
CA PHE A 128 26.19 10.68 -9.20
C PHE A 128 25.67 10.76 -10.65
N THR A 129 24.91 11.80 -11.01
CA THR A 129 24.46 12.03 -12.39
C THR A 129 25.62 12.45 -13.31
N LEU A 130 26.71 12.97 -12.74
CA LEU A 130 27.86 13.43 -13.50
C LEU A 130 28.73 12.28 -14.05
N VAL A 131 28.49 11.03 -13.64
CA VAL A 131 29.27 9.86 -14.07
C VAL A 131 28.57 9.17 -15.26
N PRO A 132 29.11 9.21 -16.49
CA PRO A 132 28.42 8.80 -17.71
C PRO A 132 28.34 7.28 -17.96
N ILE A 133 28.80 6.43 -17.05
CA ILE A 133 29.00 4.99 -17.30
C ILE A 133 27.77 4.14 -16.94
N VAL A 134 26.90 4.58 -16.01
CA VAL A 134 25.78 3.78 -15.47
C VAL A 134 24.54 4.66 -15.27
N PRO A 135 23.30 4.16 -15.50
CA PRO A 135 22.10 4.88 -15.07
C PRO A 135 22.20 5.23 -13.59
N ASN A 136 21.81 6.46 -13.20
CA ASN A 136 21.89 6.91 -11.80
C ASN A 136 20.82 6.24 -10.91
N ILE A 137 20.97 4.94 -10.67
CA ILE A 137 20.12 4.10 -9.82
C ILE A 137 19.98 4.73 -8.41
N PRO A 138 21.05 5.27 -7.77
CA PRO A 138 20.92 5.95 -6.49
C PRO A 138 19.91 7.11 -6.50
N LEU A 139 19.98 7.99 -7.51
CA LEU A 139 19.04 9.10 -7.65
C LEU A 139 17.61 8.62 -7.91
N PHE A 140 17.42 7.66 -8.81
CA PHE A 140 16.09 7.11 -9.09
C PHE A 140 15.46 6.50 -7.83
N TYR A 141 16.23 5.73 -7.07
CA TYR A 141 15.75 5.15 -5.82
C TYR A 141 15.39 6.24 -4.80
N ASN A 142 16.23 7.26 -4.64
CA ASN A 142 15.94 8.32 -3.68
C ASN A 142 14.73 9.16 -4.09
N LEU A 143 14.57 9.49 -5.37
CA LEU A 143 13.36 10.13 -5.91
C LEU A 143 12.11 9.29 -5.65
N PHE A 144 12.20 7.97 -5.85
CA PHE A 144 11.13 7.05 -5.51
C PHE A 144 10.80 7.09 -4.01
N ARG A 145 11.80 7.10 -3.10
CA ARG A 145 11.57 7.20 -1.65
C ARG A 145 10.97 8.55 -1.25
N VAL A 146 11.43 9.66 -1.84
CA VAL A 146 10.82 10.98 -1.67
C VAL A 146 9.34 10.95 -2.04
N TYR A 147 9.02 10.47 -3.24
CA TYR A 147 7.64 10.36 -3.69
C TYR A 147 6.80 9.42 -2.81
N SER A 148 7.34 8.24 -2.48
CA SER A 148 6.63 7.22 -1.70
C SER A 148 6.29 7.73 -0.31
N HIS A 149 7.25 8.35 0.39
CA HIS A 149 7.02 8.94 1.70
C HIS A 149 6.12 10.17 1.65
N TYR A 150 6.28 11.04 0.65
CA TYR A 150 5.38 12.18 0.46
C TYR A 150 3.92 11.73 0.28
N ARG A 151 3.68 10.77 -0.62
CA ARG A 151 2.35 10.24 -0.89
C ARG A 151 1.75 9.55 0.33
N ALA A 152 2.52 8.72 1.04
CA ALA A 152 2.06 8.07 2.26
C ALA A 152 1.77 9.09 3.38
N TYR A 153 2.61 10.11 3.54
CA TYR A 153 2.37 11.20 4.51
C TYR A 153 1.06 11.94 4.23
N ARG A 154 0.85 12.38 2.98
CA ARG A 154 -0.37 13.09 2.58
C ARG A 154 -1.62 12.21 2.64
N GLY A 155 -1.48 10.93 2.32
CA GLY A 155 -2.56 9.95 2.45
C GLY A 155 -2.96 9.69 3.91
N ALA A 156 -1.97 9.57 4.81
CA ALA A 156 -2.21 9.45 6.25
C ALA A 156 -2.86 10.70 6.82
N GLU A 157 -2.40 11.90 6.42
CA GLU A 157 -2.99 13.18 6.81
C GLU A 157 -4.44 13.32 6.33
N HIS A 158 -4.76 12.90 5.11
CA HIS A 158 -6.14 12.94 4.65
C HIS A 158 -7.01 11.89 5.33
N LEU A 159 -6.48 10.69 5.62
CA LEU A 159 -7.21 9.69 6.39
C LEU A 159 -7.52 10.17 7.82
N ASP A 160 -6.59 10.89 8.45
CA ASP A 160 -6.78 11.55 9.74
C ASP A 160 -7.97 12.52 9.73
N GLN A 161 -8.08 13.33 8.67
CA GLN A 161 -9.22 14.23 8.46
C GLN A 161 -10.52 13.46 8.31
N LEU A 162 -10.54 12.39 7.52
CA LEU A 162 -11.75 11.56 7.32
C LEU A 162 -12.21 10.88 8.62
N LEU A 163 -11.27 10.48 9.49
CA LEU A 163 -11.57 9.89 10.79
C LEU A 163 -12.11 10.94 11.77
N THR A 164 -11.52 12.13 11.77
CA THR A 164 -11.90 13.26 12.64
C THR A 164 -13.28 13.81 12.28
N GLU A 165 -13.57 13.92 10.98
CA GLU A 165 -14.85 14.39 10.46
C GLU A 165 -15.91 13.29 10.35
N GLU A 166 -15.62 12.08 10.85
CA GLU A 166 -16.53 10.92 10.86
C GLU A 166 -17.13 10.57 9.49
N ARG A 167 -16.33 10.74 8.43
CA ARG A 167 -16.76 10.48 7.04
C ARG A 167 -16.68 9.01 6.63
N LEU A 168 -16.11 8.14 7.47
CA LEU A 168 -16.02 6.70 7.22
C LEU A 168 -17.28 5.99 7.68
N GLN A 169 -17.92 5.24 6.78
CA GLN A 169 -19.13 4.48 7.08
C GLN A 169 -18.83 2.99 7.19
N PHE A 170 -19.05 2.40 8.36
CA PHE A 170 -18.77 0.99 8.61
C PHE A 170 -20.00 0.08 8.38
N ASP A 171 -21.21 0.64 8.32
CA ASP A 171 -22.45 -0.14 8.15
C ASP A 171 -22.77 -0.50 6.68
N SER A 172 -21.77 -0.49 5.79
CA SER A 172 -22.00 -0.73 4.37
C SER A 172 -22.15 -2.23 4.09
N PRO A 173 -23.11 -2.66 3.24
CA PRO A 173 -23.26 -4.06 2.88
C PRO A 173 -22.00 -4.56 2.18
N LEU A 174 -21.59 -5.79 2.48
CA LEU A 174 -20.37 -6.36 1.93
C LEU A 174 -20.61 -6.73 0.46
N PRO A 175 -19.62 -6.57 -0.43
CA PRO A 175 -19.78 -7.02 -1.82
C PRO A 175 -20.01 -8.53 -1.88
N SER A 176 -20.86 -9.01 -2.81
CA SER A 176 -21.21 -10.44 -2.89
C SER A 176 -20.02 -11.41 -2.97
N PRO A 177 -18.89 -11.11 -3.65
CA PRO A 177 -17.71 -11.99 -3.62
C PRO A 177 -17.04 -12.08 -2.24
N MET A 178 -17.19 -11.06 -1.39
CA MET A 178 -16.69 -11.09 -0.02
C MET A 178 -17.67 -11.80 0.90
N GLU A 179 -18.98 -11.57 0.74
CA GLU A 179 -20.03 -12.26 1.50
C GLU A 179 -19.94 -13.78 1.35
N SER A 180 -19.66 -14.28 0.14
CA SER A 180 -19.50 -15.72 -0.10
C SER A 180 -18.29 -16.34 0.60
N ARG A 181 -17.37 -15.51 1.12
CA ARG A 181 -16.12 -15.92 1.79
C ARG A 181 -16.13 -15.58 3.28
N GLU A 182 -17.28 -15.24 3.85
CA GLU A 182 -17.42 -14.87 5.26
C GLU A 182 -16.89 -15.95 6.22
N SER A 183 -17.14 -17.23 5.91
CA SER A 183 -16.60 -18.36 6.70
C SER A 183 -15.08 -18.40 6.70
N LEU A 184 -14.44 -18.15 5.55
CA LEU A 184 -12.98 -18.08 5.44
C LEU A 184 -12.41 -16.93 6.26
N PHE A 185 -13.11 -15.80 6.36
CA PHE A 185 -12.70 -14.70 7.23
C PHE A 185 -12.77 -15.08 8.71
N CYS A 186 -13.80 -15.83 9.14
CA CYS A 186 -13.88 -16.34 10.51
C CYS A 186 -12.73 -17.31 10.85
N ASP A 187 -12.31 -18.14 9.89
CA ASP A 187 -11.22 -19.11 10.08
C ASP A 187 -9.83 -18.47 10.18
N THR A 188 -9.70 -17.17 9.85
CA THR A 188 -8.40 -16.45 9.90
C THR A 188 -7.77 -16.36 11.29
N LEU A 189 -8.55 -16.62 12.34
CA LEU A 189 -8.05 -16.74 13.71
C LEU A 189 -7.13 -17.96 13.88
N ASN A 190 -7.38 -19.03 13.12
CA ASN A 190 -6.68 -20.31 13.24
C ASN A 190 -5.67 -20.53 12.11
N GLN A 191 -6.00 -20.10 10.89
CA GLN A 191 -5.20 -20.36 9.69
C GLN A 191 -5.03 -19.09 8.85
N PRO A 192 -3.91 -18.93 8.11
CA PRO A 192 -3.75 -17.77 7.25
C PRO A 192 -4.76 -17.80 6.09
N PHE A 193 -5.29 -16.65 5.73
CA PHE A 193 -6.29 -16.52 4.67
C PHE A 193 -5.74 -17.04 3.33
N PRO A 194 -6.39 -17.98 2.63
CA PRO A 194 -5.79 -18.65 1.47
C PRO A 194 -5.48 -17.71 0.31
N VAL A 195 -4.27 -17.83 -0.26
CA VAL A 195 -3.85 -17.01 -1.42
C VAL A 195 -4.76 -17.21 -2.63
N THR A 196 -5.26 -18.42 -2.86
CA THR A 196 -6.22 -18.73 -3.93
C THR A 196 -7.57 -18.05 -3.71
N ALA A 197 -8.00 -17.92 -2.45
CA ALA A 197 -9.20 -17.16 -2.09
C ALA A 197 -9.02 -15.66 -2.34
N ILE A 198 -7.84 -15.09 -2.03
CA ILE A 198 -7.50 -13.70 -2.36
C ILE A 198 -7.64 -13.45 -3.86
N ARG A 199 -6.98 -14.27 -4.68
CA ARG A 199 -6.96 -14.11 -6.15
C ARG A 199 -8.37 -14.21 -6.75
N SER A 200 -9.11 -15.26 -6.41
CA SER A 200 -10.47 -15.46 -6.93
C SER A 200 -11.41 -14.34 -6.51
N MET A 201 -11.35 -13.90 -5.25
CA MET A 201 -12.17 -12.79 -4.74
C MET A 201 -11.87 -11.48 -5.45
N CYS A 202 -10.59 -11.12 -5.59
CA CYS A 202 -10.21 -9.86 -6.23
C CYS A 202 -10.50 -9.86 -7.74
N HIS A 203 -10.41 -11.03 -8.39
CA HIS A 203 -10.82 -11.21 -9.79
C HIS A 203 -12.34 -11.03 -9.95
N GLU A 204 -13.16 -11.64 -9.09
CA GLU A 204 -14.63 -11.47 -9.09
C GLU A 204 -15.06 -10.01 -8.81
N LEU A 205 -14.29 -9.28 -8.01
CA LEU A 205 -14.53 -7.86 -7.72
C LEU A 205 -14.03 -6.91 -8.81
N ASP A 206 -13.24 -7.40 -9.78
CA ASP A 206 -12.49 -6.59 -10.75
C ASP A 206 -11.57 -5.55 -10.08
N LEU A 207 -10.85 -5.97 -9.03
CA LEU A 207 -9.97 -5.13 -8.21
C LEU A 207 -8.51 -5.63 -8.20
N PRO A 208 -7.75 -5.46 -9.28
CA PRO A 208 -6.36 -5.96 -9.36
C PRO A 208 -5.42 -5.29 -8.34
N LEU A 209 -5.63 -4.01 -8.02
CA LEU A 209 -4.82 -3.32 -7.01
C LEU A 209 -5.10 -3.82 -5.58
N LEU A 210 -6.32 -4.27 -5.31
CA LEU A 210 -6.66 -4.90 -4.03
C LEU A 210 -5.91 -6.23 -3.91
N GLU A 211 -5.87 -7.03 -4.97
CA GLU A 211 -5.10 -8.29 -5.00
C GLU A 211 -3.64 -8.05 -4.62
N ILE A 212 -2.97 -7.10 -5.29
CA ILE A 212 -1.57 -6.77 -5.01
C ILE A 212 -1.37 -6.33 -3.56
N SER A 213 -2.25 -5.48 -3.04
CA SER A 213 -2.20 -5.03 -1.64
C SER A 213 -2.34 -6.21 -0.66
N LEU A 214 -3.30 -7.11 -0.90
CA LEU A 214 -3.54 -8.27 -0.05
C LEU A 214 -2.40 -9.29 -0.11
N LEU A 215 -1.87 -9.57 -1.30
CA LEU A 215 -0.74 -10.48 -1.46
C LEU A 215 0.53 -9.94 -0.79
N ARG A 216 0.82 -8.64 -0.87
CA ARG A 216 1.94 -8.03 -0.12
C ARG A 216 1.75 -8.15 1.38
N ALA A 217 0.57 -7.80 1.87
CA ALA A 217 0.27 -7.91 3.29
C ALA A 217 0.41 -9.38 3.73
N HIS A 218 -0.15 -10.33 2.99
CA HIS A 218 -0.06 -11.77 3.26
C HIS A 218 1.39 -12.28 3.30
N GLY A 219 2.25 -11.83 2.38
CA GLY A 219 3.67 -12.17 2.36
C GLY A 219 4.44 -11.61 3.56
N GLN A 220 4.10 -10.41 4.03
CA GLN A 220 4.72 -9.79 5.20
C GLN A 220 4.24 -10.40 6.52
N THR A 221 2.99 -10.87 6.56
CA THR A 221 2.40 -11.53 7.73
C THR A 221 2.96 -12.94 7.96
N ALA A 222 3.22 -13.70 6.89
CA ALA A 222 3.79 -15.05 6.99
C ALA A 222 5.27 -15.06 7.41
N GLY A 223 6.01 -13.96 7.19
CA GLY A 223 7.44 -13.86 7.46
C GLY A 223 7.85 -13.18 8.77
N THR A 224 6.90 -12.74 9.60
CA THR A 224 7.20 -12.02 10.85
C THR A 224 6.99 -12.91 12.09
N PRO A 225 8.06 -13.48 12.69
CA PRO A 225 7.99 -13.82 14.11
C PRO A 225 7.86 -12.50 14.87
N HIS A 226 6.76 -12.38 15.60
CA HIS A 226 6.38 -11.20 16.36
C HIS A 226 7.54 -10.75 17.26
N SER A 227 8.14 -9.59 16.95
CA SER A 227 9.02 -8.86 17.86
C SER A 227 8.18 -8.23 18.97
N SER A 228 7.64 -9.07 19.85
CA SER A 228 7.23 -8.68 21.20
C SER A 228 8.41 -8.96 22.13
N LYS A 229 9.14 -7.89 22.49
CA LYS A 229 10.12 -7.71 23.59
C LYS A 229 10.91 -6.43 23.26
N LYS A 230 11.02 -5.38 24.07
CA LYS A 230 11.00 -5.28 25.53
C LYS A 230 10.36 -3.95 25.96
N SER A 231 9.43 -4.02 26.89
CA SER A 231 9.29 -3.04 27.98
C SER A 231 9.82 -3.74 29.23
N GLU A 232 11.06 -3.41 29.60
CA GLU A 232 11.66 -3.57 30.92
C GLU A 232 12.69 -2.45 31.05
#